data_AF-A0A8J6R4N4-F1
#
_entry.id   AF-A0A8J6R4N4-F1
#
_cell.length_a   1.000
_cell.length_b   1.000
_cell.length_c   1.000
_cell.angle_alpha   90.00
_cell.angle_beta   90.00
_cell.angle_gamma   90.00
#
_symmetry.space_group_name_H-M   'P 1'
#
loop_
_entity.id
_entity.type
_entity.pdbx_description
1 polymer ?
#
loop_
_entity_poly.entity_id
_entity_poly.type
_entity_poly.pdbx_seq_one_letter_code
_entity_poly.pdbx_strand_id
1 'polypeptide(L)'
;MSDLKLEQEIERMALAMMIRNTHVGRDLIANLKCQLTLVEVAGVLLVSFERLISFDTDSFFWAVEHLVPADVMAEIRSITSPAIYQRLIGKGFLPGRDISVSENGQLLLNERAKTVLSPCCLVLI
;
A
#
# COMPACT_ATOMS: atom_id res chain seq x y z
N MET A 1 11.97 2.61 17.08
CA MET A 1 13.07 2.81 16.13
C MET A 1 13.38 4.30 16.05
N SER A 2 14.62 4.73 15.80
CA SER A 2 14.90 6.17 15.58
C SER A 2 14.46 6.61 14.19
N ASP A 3 14.14 7.89 14.02
CA ASP A 3 13.66 8.45 12.75
C ASP A 3 14.67 8.23 11.61
N LEU A 4 15.96 8.43 11.87
CA LEU A 4 17.02 8.17 10.88
C LEU A 4 17.04 6.70 10.44
N LYS A 5 16.85 5.77 11.37
CA LYS A 5 16.84 4.33 11.04
C LYS A 5 15.58 3.96 10.26
N LEU A 6 14.43 4.57 10.59
CA LEU A 6 13.19 4.39 9.83
C LEU A 6 13.38 4.84 8.36
N GLU A 7 13.96 6.02 8.18
CA GLU A 7 14.25 6.59 6.85
C GLU A 7 15.16 5.68 6.02
N GLN A 8 16.21 5.14 6.65
CA GLN A 8 17.11 4.16 6.01
C GLN A 8 16.38 2.87 5.60
N GLU A 9 15.47 2.36 6.43
CA GLU A 9 14.71 1.16 6.08
C GLU A 9 13.71 1.41 4.94
N ILE A 10 13.10 2.60 4.87
CA ILE A 10 12.24 3.02 3.75
C ILE A 10 13.06 3.09 2.46
N GLU A 11 14.23 3.71 2.48
CA GLU A 11 15.12 3.79 1.31
C GLU A 11 15.56 2.40 0.84
N ARG A 12 16.00 1.54 1.77
CA ARG A 12 16.39 0.16 1.45
C ARG A 12 15.25 -0.63 0.83
N MET A 13 14.03 -0.46 1.35
CA MET A 13 12.85 -1.14 0.82
C MET A 13 12.50 -0.66 -0.58
N ALA A 14 12.50 0.65 -0.82
CA ALA A 14 12.26 1.22 -2.15
C ALA A 14 13.29 0.70 -3.17
N LEU A 15 14.58 0.71 -2.82
CA LEU A 15 15.64 0.16 -3.69
C LEU A 15 15.44 -1.33 -3.97
N ALA A 16 15.08 -2.13 -2.95
CA ALA A 16 14.82 -3.56 -3.13
C ALA A 16 13.65 -3.83 -4.10
N MET A 17 12.61 -2.99 -4.04
CA MET A 17 11.48 -3.04 -4.98
C MET A 17 11.91 -2.64 -6.40
N MET A 18 12.73 -1.60 -6.57
CA MET A 18 13.24 -1.15 -7.88
C MET A 18 14.09 -2.20 -8.58
N ILE A 19 14.94 -2.93 -7.86
CA ILE A 19 15.76 -3.99 -8.46
C ILE A 19 14.97 -5.28 -8.71
N ARG A 20 13.70 -5.34 -8.31
CA ARG A 20 12.77 -6.45 -8.52
C ARG A 20 13.32 -7.80 -8.04
N ASN A 21 14.03 -7.78 -6.90
CA ASN A 21 14.59 -8.98 -6.30
C ASN A 21 13.73 -9.44 -5.12
N THR A 22 12.97 -10.53 -5.33
CA THR A 22 12.06 -11.07 -4.32
C THR A 22 12.79 -11.62 -3.10
N HIS A 23 14.00 -12.16 -3.23
CA HIS A 23 14.76 -12.68 -2.10
C HIS A 23 15.18 -11.54 -1.17
N VAL A 24 15.83 -10.50 -1.72
CA VAL A 24 16.26 -9.34 -0.94
C VAL A 24 15.06 -8.66 -0.29
N GLY A 25 13.99 -8.42 -1.05
CA GLY A 25 12.82 -7.75 -0.49
C GLY A 25 12.13 -8.58 0.61
N ARG A 26 12.02 -9.92 0.44
CA ARG A 26 11.42 -10.79 1.47
C ARG A 26 12.25 -10.82 2.75
N ASP A 27 13.58 -10.88 2.62
CA ASP A 27 14.48 -10.85 3.78
C ASP A 27 14.37 -9.50 4.52
N LEU A 28 14.25 -8.39 3.79
CA LEU A 28 14.02 -7.08 4.39
C LEU A 28 12.66 -7.04 5.13
N ILE A 29 11.58 -7.51 4.50
CA ILE A 29 10.25 -7.55 5.14
C ILE A 29 10.27 -8.44 6.38
N ALA A 30 10.92 -9.61 6.32
CA ALA A 30 11.06 -10.51 7.46
C ALA A 30 11.84 -9.83 8.61
N ASN A 31 12.94 -9.16 8.30
CA ASN A 31 13.73 -8.41 9.27
C ASN A 31 12.94 -7.24 9.89
N LEU A 32 12.12 -6.53 9.10
CA LEU A 32 11.22 -5.49 9.61
C LEU A 32 10.16 -6.08 10.54
N LYS A 33 9.55 -7.21 10.18
CA LYS A 33 8.57 -7.92 11.04
C LYS A 33 9.16 -8.41 12.36
N CYS A 34 10.48 -8.61 12.46
CA CYS A 34 11.14 -8.92 13.73
C CYS A 34 11.29 -7.70 14.65
N GLN A 35 11.22 -6.48 14.10
CA GLN A 35 11.50 -5.24 14.84
C GLN A 35 10.26 -4.36 15.03
N LEU A 36 9.23 -4.56 14.23
CA LEU A 36 8.05 -3.70 14.11
C LEU A 36 6.77 -4.53 14.15
N THR A 37 5.67 -3.88 14.56
CA THR A 37 4.32 -4.43 14.40
C THR A 37 3.94 -4.52 12.92
N LEU A 38 2.97 -5.36 12.58
CA LEU A 38 2.53 -5.52 11.19
C LEU A 38 2.01 -4.21 10.57
N VAL A 39 1.33 -3.38 11.38
CA VAL A 39 0.84 -2.05 11.00
C VAL A 39 2.01 -1.11 10.68
N GLU A 40 3.07 -1.11 11.49
CA GLU A 40 4.27 -0.31 11.22
C GLU A 40 5.01 -0.78 9.97
N VAL A 41 5.09 -2.09 9.74
CA VAL A 41 5.65 -2.65 8.48
C VAL A 41 4.84 -2.19 7.28
N ALA A 42 3.50 -2.27 7.34
CA ALA A 42 2.63 -1.74 6.30
C ALA A 42 2.85 -0.24 6.06
N GLY A 43 3.07 0.54 7.12
CA GLY A 43 3.45 1.96 7.02
C GLY A 43 4.76 2.18 6.27
N VAL A 44 5.82 1.41 6.59
CA VAL A 44 7.11 1.47 5.87
C VAL A 44 6.92 1.17 4.38
N LEU A 45 6.16 0.12 4.04
CA LEU A 45 5.89 -0.23 2.65
C LEU A 45 5.07 0.84 1.94
N LEU A 46 4.07 1.45 2.58
CA LEU A 46 3.27 2.54 2.02
C LEU A 46 4.13 3.75 1.65
N VAL A 47 5.04 4.18 2.53
CA VAL A 47 5.95 5.30 2.23
C VAL A 47 6.97 4.89 1.15
N SER A 48 7.41 3.64 1.14
CA SER A 48 8.27 3.12 0.07
C SER A 48 7.56 3.15 -1.30
N PHE A 49 6.27 2.79 -1.34
CA PHE A 49 5.44 2.88 -2.54
C PHE A 49 5.23 4.30 -3.02
N GLU A 50 5.04 5.26 -2.11
CA GLU A 50 4.92 6.66 -2.46
C GLU A 50 6.17 7.17 -3.21
N ARG A 51 7.38 6.72 -2.78
CA ARG A 51 8.62 6.97 -3.53
C ARG A 51 8.59 6.33 -4.91
N LEU A 52 8.21 5.06 -5.02
CA LEU A 52 8.15 4.38 -6.32
C LEU A 52 7.15 5.02 -7.28
N ILE A 53 5.95 5.38 -6.80
CA ILE A 53 4.93 6.04 -7.63
C ILE A 53 5.48 7.34 -8.24
N SER A 54 6.39 8.02 -7.54
CA SER A 54 7.01 9.27 -8.00
C SER A 54 8.13 9.07 -9.03
N PHE A 55 8.78 7.91 -9.08
CA PHE A 55 10.00 7.69 -9.89
C PHE A 55 9.98 6.48 -10.83
N ASP A 56 9.32 5.39 -10.43
CA ASP A 56 9.26 4.11 -11.16
C ASP A 56 7.95 3.36 -10.82
N THR A 57 6.89 3.73 -11.53
CA THR A 57 5.55 3.17 -11.31
C THR A 57 5.48 1.68 -11.67
N ASP A 58 6.31 1.20 -12.60
CA ASP A 58 6.32 -0.22 -12.96
C ASP A 58 6.86 -1.09 -11.80
N SER A 59 7.87 -0.60 -11.10
CA SER A 59 8.38 -1.28 -9.90
C SER A 59 7.39 -1.25 -8.74
N PHE A 60 6.53 -0.22 -8.65
CA PHE A 60 5.39 -0.24 -7.72
C PHE A 60 4.44 -1.42 -8.03
N PHE A 61 3.97 -1.55 -9.28
CA PHE A 61 3.06 -2.63 -9.65
C PHE A 61 3.70 -4.01 -9.44
N TRP A 62 4.96 -4.15 -9.85
CA TRP A 62 5.71 -5.39 -9.66
C TRP A 62 5.80 -5.77 -8.18
N ALA A 63 6.12 -4.80 -7.31
CA ALA A 63 6.28 -5.05 -5.88
C ALA A 63 4.96 -5.49 -5.23
N VAL A 64 3.85 -4.82 -5.56
CA VAL A 64 2.53 -5.21 -5.04
C VAL A 64 2.18 -6.64 -5.44
N GLU A 65 2.44 -7.03 -6.68
CA GLU A 65 2.08 -8.36 -7.18
C GLU A 65 3.00 -9.48 -6.65
N HIS A 66 4.30 -9.23 -6.51
CA HIS A 66 5.29 -10.31 -6.29
C HIS A 66 5.97 -10.29 -4.92
N LEU A 67 6.01 -9.13 -4.26
CA LEU A 67 6.83 -8.93 -3.07
C LEU A 67 6.02 -8.86 -1.78
N VAL A 68 4.87 -8.18 -1.78
CA VAL A 68 4.11 -7.89 -0.55
C VAL A 68 3.42 -9.16 -0.03
N PRO A 69 3.71 -9.59 1.21
CA PRO A 69 2.97 -10.67 1.84
C PRO A 69 1.49 -10.31 2.06
N ALA A 70 0.60 -11.31 1.99
CA ALA A 70 -0.85 -11.09 2.09
C ALA A 70 -1.29 -10.46 3.42
N ASP A 71 -0.62 -10.78 4.53
CA ASP A 71 -0.88 -10.20 5.84
C ASP A 71 -0.51 -8.71 5.89
N VAL A 72 0.64 -8.34 5.31
CA VAL A 72 1.04 -6.94 5.19
C VAL A 72 0.11 -6.17 4.25
N MET A 73 -0.33 -6.79 3.15
CA MET A 73 -1.31 -6.19 2.24
C MET A 73 -2.66 -5.95 2.91
N ALA A 74 -3.09 -6.83 3.81
CA ALA A 74 -4.31 -6.63 4.59
C ALA A 74 -4.22 -5.38 5.48
N GLU A 75 -3.08 -5.17 6.13
CA GLU A 75 -2.84 -3.95 6.92
C GLU A 75 -2.75 -2.69 6.05
N ILE A 76 -2.10 -2.77 4.88
CA ILE A 76 -2.08 -1.68 3.91
C ILE A 76 -3.52 -1.24 3.56
N ARG A 77 -4.38 -2.21 3.22
CA ARG A 77 -5.80 -1.95 2.92
C ARG A 77 -6.54 -1.35 4.13
N SER A 78 -6.30 -1.89 5.32
CA SER A 78 -6.89 -1.38 6.57
C SER A 78 -6.56 0.10 6.79
N ILE A 79 -5.31 0.50 6.47
CA ILE A 79 -4.84 1.88 6.57
C ILE A 79 -5.43 2.77 5.46
N THR A 80 -5.44 2.31 4.21
CA THR A 80 -5.78 3.16 3.05
C THR A 80 -7.28 3.25 2.76
N SER A 81 -8.05 2.18 2.99
CA SER A 81 -9.48 2.13 2.67
C SER A 81 -10.29 3.25 3.33
N PRO A 82 -10.15 3.56 4.63
CA PRO A 82 -10.90 4.66 5.26
C PRO A 82 -10.60 6.02 4.64
N ALA A 83 -9.32 6.29 4.33
CA ALA A 83 -8.90 7.55 3.73
C ALA A 83 -9.47 7.71 2.32
N ILE A 84 -9.45 6.65 1.51
CA ILE A 84 -10.01 6.65 0.16
C ILE A 84 -11.53 6.78 0.20
N TYR A 85 -12.18 6.06 1.11
CA TYR A 85 -13.63 6.15 1.33
C TYR A 85 -14.07 7.59 1.65
N GLN A 86 -13.42 8.24 2.62
CA GLN A 86 -13.69 9.64 2.97
C GLN A 86 -13.43 10.58 1.79
N ARG A 87 -12.35 10.37 1.04
CA ARG A 87 -12.03 11.18 -0.15
C ARG A 87 -13.10 11.05 -1.24
N LEU A 88 -13.66 9.86 -1.44
CA LEU A 88 -14.73 9.63 -2.42
C LEU A 88 -16.05 10.29 -1.98
N ILE A 89 -16.39 10.25 -0.69
CA ILE A 89 -17.52 11.03 -0.15
C ILE A 89 -17.33 12.52 -0.45
N GLY A 90 -16.13 13.06 -0.19
CA GLY A 90 -15.80 14.45 -0.50
C GLY A 90 -15.89 14.81 -1.99
N LYS A 91 -15.80 13.81 -2.89
CA LYS A 91 -16.01 13.96 -4.34
C LYS A 91 -17.47 13.77 -4.78
N GLY A 92 -18.39 13.56 -3.83
CA GLY A 92 -19.83 13.42 -4.10
C GLY A 92 -20.29 11.98 -4.39
N PHE A 93 -19.46 10.97 -4.14
CA PHE A 93 -19.88 9.56 -4.24
C PHE A 93 -20.67 9.13 -3.01
N LEU A 94 -21.76 8.39 -3.22
CA LEU A 94 -22.70 8.04 -2.16
C LEU A 94 -22.40 6.64 -1.55
N PRO A 95 -22.24 6.55 -0.22
CA PRO A 95 -22.23 5.28 0.51
C PRO A 95 -23.41 4.38 0.19
N GLY A 96 -23.16 3.08 0.03
CA GLY A 96 -24.18 2.06 -0.25
C GLY A 96 -24.70 2.07 -1.70
N ARG A 97 -24.27 3.03 -2.53
CA ARG A 97 -24.64 3.13 -3.95
C ARG A 97 -23.43 3.15 -4.86
N ASP A 98 -22.50 4.05 -4.60
CA ASP A 98 -21.28 4.19 -5.40
C ASP A 98 -20.07 3.53 -4.76
N ILE A 99 -20.05 3.53 -3.43
CA ILE A 99 -18.97 2.98 -2.60
C ILE A 99 -19.55 2.20 -1.43
N SER A 100 -18.94 1.09 -1.05
CA SER A 100 -19.26 0.33 0.15
C SER A 100 -18.02 -0.38 0.68
N VAL A 101 -18.13 -1.06 1.83
CA VAL A 101 -17.04 -1.82 2.43
C VAL A 101 -17.52 -3.25 2.63
N SER A 102 -16.71 -4.22 2.24
CA SER A 102 -16.98 -5.64 2.45
C SER A 102 -16.73 -6.04 3.91
N GLU A 103 -17.09 -7.27 4.26
CA GLU A 103 -16.89 -7.84 5.60
C GLU A 103 -15.41 -7.92 6.03
N ASN A 104 -14.48 -7.96 5.07
CA ASN A 104 -13.04 -7.98 5.32
C ASN A 104 -12.36 -6.60 5.20
N GLY A 105 -13.14 -5.51 5.17
CA GLY A 105 -12.59 -4.14 5.11
C GLY A 105 -12.12 -3.70 3.72
N GLN A 106 -12.39 -4.50 2.67
CA GLN A 106 -12.09 -4.14 1.29
C GLN A 106 -13.03 -3.05 0.80
N LEU A 107 -12.50 -2.05 0.10
CA LEU A 107 -13.30 -0.99 -0.46
C LEU A 107 -13.94 -1.46 -1.77
N LEU A 108 -15.27 -1.49 -1.80
CA LEU A 108 -16.05 -1.85 -2.98
C LEU A 108 -16.46 -0.59 -3.72
N LEU A 109 -16.16 -0.54 -5.02
CA LEU A 109 -16.37 0.63 -5.88
C LEU A 109 -17.18 0.25 -7.11
N ASN A 110 -18.17 1.07 -7.47
CA ASN A 110 -18.81 0.99 -8.78
C ASN A 110 -17.89 1.55 -9.88
N GLU A 111 -18.24 1.29 -11.15
CA GLU A 111 -17.43 1.72 -12.30
C GLU A 111 -17.16 3.23 -12.31
N ARG A 112 -18.15 4.04 -11.92
CA ARG A 112 -17.99 5.49 -11.85
C ARG A 112 -16.96 5.89 -10.81
N ALA A 113 -16.98 5.29 -9.62
CA ALA A 113 -16.02 5.56 -8.56
C ALA A 113 -14.60 5.11 -8.92
N LYS A 114 -14.44 4.01 -9.68
CA LYS A 114 -13.13 3.56 -10.17
C LYS A 114 -12.46 4.59 -11.08
N THR A 115 -13.22 5.29 -11.93
CA THR A 115 -12.66 6.26 -12.89
C THR A 115 -11.99 7.49 -12.26
N VAL A 116 -12.24 7.78 -10.99
CA VAL A 116 -11.66 8.96 -10.30
C VAL A 116 -10.44 8.63 -9.43
N LEU A 117 -10.02 7.36 -9.42
CA LEU A 117 -8.84 6.87 -8.72
C LEU A 117 -7.71 6.59 -9.70
N SER A 118 -6.47 6.78 -9.25
CA SER A 118 -5.31 6.37 -10.04
C SER A 118 -5.20 4.83 -10.05
N PRO A 119 -4.59 4.23 -11.09
CA PRO A 119 -4.32 2.80 -11.12
C PRO A 119 -3.56 2.30 -9.88
N CYS A 120 -2.59 3.07 -9.38
CA CYS A 120 -1.85 2.72 -8.17
C CYS A 120 -2.74 2.67 -6.93
N CYS A 121 -3.74 3.55 -6.84
CA CYS A 121 -4.69 3.57 -5.73
C CYS A 121 -5.63 2.35 -5.78
N LEU A 122 -6.06 1.93 -6.98
CA LEU A 122 -6.95 0.77 -7.17
C LEU A 122 -6.32 -0.55 -6.73
N VAL A 123 -5.00 -0.69 -6.90
CA VAL A 123 -4.28 -1.93 -6.56
C VAL A 123 -4.05 -2.09 -5.05
N LEU A 124 -4.18 -1.01 -4.28
CA LEU A 124 -4.00 -1.00 -2.82
C LEU A 124 -5.31 -1.18 -2.03
N ILE A 125 -6.46 -1.32 -2.69
CA ILE A 125 -7.79 -1.38 -2.03
C ILE A 125 -8.58 -2.65 -2.31
#